data_AF-A0A1G3QHK4-F1
#
_entry.id   AF-A0A1G3QHK4-F1
#
_cell.length_a   1.000
_cell.length_b   1.000
_cell.length_c   1.000
_cell.angle_alpha   90.00
_cell.angle_beta   90.00
_cell.angle_gamma   90.00
#
_symmetry.space_group_name_H-M   'P 1'
#
loop_
_entity.id
_entity.type
_entity.pdbx_description
1 polymer ?
#
loop_
_entity_poly.entity_id
_entity_poly.type
_entity_poly.pdbx_seq_one_letter_code
_entity_poly.pdbx_strand_id
1 'polypeptide(L)'
;MQVGNTVIGGKYVPIQTMIKNPVIDIDTTLRKIENLVAKKIFEATGRRGPDYEIISCPTCGRTNGDIHLMVQSIKSHLAGKILNRQIKIAVMGCVVNGPGEAEHADLGVACGKGKSMLFKHGKRIKIINNEDVINELFLLLEEYTGLQDTPVIQ
;
A
#
# COMPACT_ATOMS: atom_id res chain seq x y z
N MET A 1 -4.47 -44.68 -17.10
CA MET A 1 -5.24 -44.75 -15.85
C MET A 1 -6.12 -43.50 -15.78
N GLN A 2 -7.41 -43.60 -16.11
CA GLN A 2 -8.34 -42.46 -16.05
C GLN A 2 -8.79 -42.27 -14.60
N VAL A 3 -8.46 -41.13 -14.01
CA VAL A 3 -8.84 -40.77 -12.64
C VAL A 3 -10.31 -40.33 -12.66
N GLY A 4 -11.15 -40.98 -11.84
CA GLY A 4 -12.60 -40.84 -11.88
C GLY A 4 -13.13 -39.47 -11.46
N ASN A 5 -14.35 -39.15 -11.91
CA ASN A 5 -15.07 -37.94 -11.51
C ASN A 5 -16.15 -38.29 -10.48
N THR A 6 -16.47 -37.36 -9.58
CA THR A 6 -17.49 -37.54 -8.52
C THR A 6 -18.59 -36.47 -8.65
N VAL A 7 -19.82 -36.84 -8.30
CA VAL A 7 -20.97 -35.92 -8.28
C VAL A 7 -21.30 -35.55 -6.84
N ILE A 8 -21.24 -34.25 -6.50
CA ILE A 8 -21.66 -33.73 -5.19
C ILE A 8 -22.82 -32.76 -5.44
N GLY A 9 -23.98 -33.01 -4.82
CA GLY A 9 -25.16 -32.13 -4.93
C GLY A 9 -25.68 -31.94 -6.36
N GLY A 10 -25.54 -32.94 -7.22
CA GLY A 10 -25.98 -32.90 -8.62
C GLY A 10 -25.05 -32.15 -9.59
N LYS A 11 -23.90 -31.63 -9.12
CA LYS A 11 -22.88 -31.01 -9.97
C LYS A 11 -21.69 -31.94 -10.17
N TYR A 12 -21.20 -32.00 -11.40
CA TYR A 12 -20.03 -32.77 -11.78
C TYR A 12 -18.77 -32.06 -11.31
N VAL A 13 -17.99 -32.68 -10.42
CA VAL A 13 -16.74 -32.10 -9.91
C VAL A 13 -15.58 -33.02 -10.29
N PRO A 14 -14.66 -32.56 -11.16
CA PRO A 14 -13.45 -33.34 -11.44
C PRO A 14 -12.60 -33.42 -10.17
N ILE A 15 -12.11 -34.61 -9.81
CA ILE A 15 -11.30 -34.83 -8.58
C ILE A 15 -10.04 -33.95 -8.57
N GLN A 16 -9.51 -33.63 -9.75
CA GLN A 16 -8.37 -32.71 -9.93
C GLN A 16 -8.62 -31.30 -9.36
N THR A 17 -9.89 -30.87 -9.22
CA THR A 17 -10.20 -29.55 -8.62
C THR A 17 -10.05 -29.53 -7.10
N MET A 18 -10.04 -30.70 -6.43
CA MET A 18 -9.94 -30.79 -4.97
C MET A 18 -8.50 -30.73 -4.45
N ILE A 19 -7.48 -30.84 -5.32
CA ILE A 19 -6.06 -30.71 -4.97
C ILE A 19 -5.54 -29.35 -5.45
N LYS A 20 -6.13 -28.26 -4.94
CA LYS A 20 -5.45 -26.96 -4.92
C LYS A 20 -4.92 -26.71 -3.53
N ASN A 21 -4.08 -27.63 -3.03
CA ASN A 21 -3.27 -27.30 -1.86
C ASN A 21 -2.17 -26.35 -2.38
N PRO A 22 -2.12 -25.08 -1.96
CA PRO A 22 -1.05 -24.20 -2.39
C PRO A 22 0.27 -24.84 -1.93
N VAL A 23 1.14 -25.20 -2.88
CA VAL A 23 2.49 -25.63 -2.56
C VAL A 23 3.18 -24.39 -1.98
N ILE A 24 3.33 -24.35 -0.66
CA ILE A 24 4.08 -23.29 0.01
C ILE A 24 5.55 -23.52 -0.33
N ASP A 25 6.11 -22.64 -1.14
CA ASP A 25 7.55 -22.61 -1.41
C ASP A 25 8.28 -22.16 -0.13
N ILE A 26 8.81 -23.14 0.60
CA ILE A 26 9.51 -22.94 1.87
C ILE A 26 10.76 -22.08 1.65
N ASP A 27 11.51 -22.29 0.57
CA ASP A 27 12.75 -21.55 0.29
C ASP A 27 12.46 -20.06 0.04
N THR A 28 11.43 -19.77 -0.75
CA THR A 28 10.99 -18.38 -0.97
C THR A 28 10.48 -17.75 0.32
N THR A 29 9.78 -18.51 1.17
CA THR A 29 9.27 -18.03 2.45
C THR A 29 10.42 -17.68 3.42
N LEU A 30 11.41 -18.56 3.54
CA LEU A 30 12.61 -18.33 4.35
C LEU A 30 13.36 -17.08 3.90
N ARG A 31 13.59 -16.92 2.59
CA ARG A 31 14.24 -15.71 2.04
C ARG A 31 13.48 -14.42 2.39
N LYS A 32 12.15 -14.45 2.42
CA LYS A 32 11.35 -13.27 2.83
C LYS A 32 11.58 -12.93 4.30
N ILE A 33 11.61 -13.94 5.17
CA ILE A 33 11.86 -13.77 6.61
C ILE A 33 13.28 -13.25 6.86
N GLU A 34 14.30 -13.83 6.23
CA GLU A 34 15.69 -13.38 6.36
C GLU A 34 15.84 -11.90 5.97
N ASN A 35 15.25 -11.50 4.84
CA ASN A 35 15.26 -10.12 4.38
C ASN A 35 14.55 -9.17 5.36
N LEU A 36 13.43 -9.60 5.95
CA LEU A 36 12.71 -8.82 6.97
C LEU A 36 13.58 -8.59 8.21
N VAL A 37 14.16 -9.66 8.74
CA VAL A 37 15.00 -9.60 9.94
C VAL A 37 16.22 -8.71 9.70
N ALA A 38 16.89 -8.87 8.56
CA ALA A 38 18.02 -8.04 8.18
C ALA A 38 17.65 -6.54 8.11
N LYS A 39 16.52 -6.20 7.47
CA LYS A 39 16.02 -4.80 7.41
C LYS A 39 15.77 -4.24 8.81
N LYS A 40 15.11 -5.00 9.70
CA LYS A 40 14.81 -4.57 11.07
C LYS A 40 16.08 -4.38 11.90
N ILE A 41 17.10 -5.20 11.71
CA ILE A 41 18.42 -5.01 12.36
C ILE A 41 19.08 -3.72 11.87
N PHE A 42 19.06 -3.44 10.56
CA PHE A 42 19.61 -2.19 10.03
C PHE A 42 18.84 -0.95 10.50
N GLU A 43 17.51 -1.04 10.66
CA GLU A 43 16.69 0.01 11.26
C GLU A 43 17.06 0.26 12.73
N ALA A 44 17.17 -0.81 13.54
CA ALA A 44 17.50 -0.72 14.96
C ALA A 44 18.92 -0.16 15.21
N THR A 45 19.85 -0.37 14.29
CA THR A 45 21.22 0.16 14.36
C THR A 45 21.38 1.54 13.73
N GLY A 46 20.30 2.14 13.21
CA GLY A 46 20.32 3.46 12.57
C GLY A 46 21.01 3.49 11.20
N ARG A 47 21.33 2.33 10.62
CA ARG A 47 21.96 2.21 9.30
C ARG A 47 20.95 2.30 8.14
N ARG A 48 19.67 2.13 8.43
CA ARG A 48 18.56 2.22 7.47
C ARG A 48 17.40 2.98 8.12
N GLY A 49 16.77 3.87 7.37
CA GLY A 49 15.50 4.50 7.75
C GLY A 49 14.30 3.55 7.61
N PRO A 50 13.11 3.95 8.10
CA PRO A 50 11.91 3.14 7.97
C PRO A 50 11.54 2.86 6.51
N ASP A 51 10.85 1.75 6.26
CA ASP A 51 10.37 1.37 4.93
C ASP A 51 9.43 2.42 4.29
N TYR A 52 8.75 3.23 5.09
CA TYR A 52 8.00 4.38 4.60
C TYR A 52 8.06 5.55 5.58
N GLU A 53 7.97 6.76 5.05
CA GLU A 53 7.86 8.00 5.80
C GLU A 53 6.57 8.72 5.36
N ILE A 54 5.75 9.13 6.33
CA ILE A 54 4.54 9.93 6.06
C ILE A 54 4.77 11.32 6.62
N ILE A 55 4.73 12.31 5.75
CA ILE A 55 4.75 13.73 6.12
C ILE A 55 3.33 14.25 5.99
N SER A 56 2.81 14.86 7.05
CA SER A 56 1.50 15.51 7.02
C SER A 56 1.53 16.86 7.71
N CYS A 57 0.66 17.77 7.27
CA CYS A 57 0.53 19.06 7.94
C CYS A 57 -0.30 18.90 9.24
N PRO A 58 0.03 19.65 10.32
CA PRO A 58 -0.86 19.75 11.47
C PRO A 58 -2.14 20.45 10.98
N THR A 59 -3.27 19.77 11.10
CA THR A 59 -4.59 20.28 10.70
C THR A 59 -4.78 21.75 11.09
N CYS A 60 -5.31 22.58 10.19
CA CYS A 60 -5.52 24.00 10.44
C CYS A 60 -6.85 24.48 9.83
N GLY A 61 -7.25 25.74 10.05
CA GLY A 61 -8.51 26.28 9.52
C GLY A 61 -8.61 26.36 7.98
N ARG A 62 -7.53 26.04 7.25
CA ARG A 62 -7.50 25.96 5.78
C ARG A 62 -7.65 24.53 5.27
N THR A 63 -7.73 23.55 6.17
CA THR A 63 -7.81 22.14 5.83
C THR A 63 -9.16 21.82 5.19
N ASN A 64 -9.15 21.17 4.02
CA ASN A 64 -10.35 20.78 3.27
C ASN A 64 -10.56 19.25 3.19
N GLY A 65 -9.87 18.48 4.02
CA GLY A 65 -9.99 17.02 4.08
C GLY A 65 -9.52 16.46 5.41
N ASP A 66 -9.90 15.23 5.73
CA ASP A 66 -9.51 14.59 6.98
C ASP A 66 -8.11 13.95 6.86
N ILE A 67 -7.09 14.76 7.19
CA ILE A 67 -5.69 14.32 7.19
C ILE A 67 -5.49 13.14 8.15
N HIS A 68 -6.16 13.14 9.31
CA HIS A 68 -5.96 12.11 10.32
C HIS A 68 -6.43 10.75 9.80
N LEU A 69 -7.63 10.70 9.22
CA LEU A 69 -8.15 9.49 8.60
C LEU A 69 -7.26 9.02 7.46
N MET A 70 -6.84 9.92 6.55
CA MET A 70 -5.94 9.54 5.45
C MET A 70 -4.63 8.93 5.95
N VAL A 71 -3.98 9.56 6.93
CA VAL A 71 -2.73 9.05 7.51
C VAL A 71 -2.93 7.69 8.18
N GLN A 72 -4.02 7.51 8.94
CA GLN A 72 -4.33 6.22 9.54
C GLN A 72 -4.60 5.14 8.47
N SER A 73 -5.38 5.46 7.45
CA SER A 73 -5.68 4.55 6.34
C SER A 73 -4.41 4.10 5.63
N ILE A 74 -3.46 5.01 5.36
CA ILE A 74 -2.17 4.68 4.75
C ILE A 74 -1.36 3.76 5.67
N LYS A 75 -1.25 4.10 6.96
CA LYS A 75 -0.51 3.27 7.94
C LYS A 75 -1.08 1.86 8.02
N SER A 76 -2.41 1.73 8.12
CA SER A 76 -3.10 0.45 8.17
C SER A 76 -2.91 -0.35 6.86
N HIS A 77 -2.95 0.32 5.72
CA HIS A 77 -2.75 -0.33 4.42
C HIS A 77 -1.31 -0.83 4.25
N LEU A 78 -0.32 -0.14 4.81
CA LEU A 78 1.09 -0.53 4.76
C LEU A 78 1.51 -1.47 5.90
N ALA A 79 0.66 -1.64 6.92
CA ALA A 79 0.95 -2.52 8.05
C ALA A 79 1.14 -3.97 7.58
N GLY A 80 2.26 -4.59 7.97
CA GLY A 80 2.59 -5.97 7.60
C GLY A 80 3.06 -6.16 6.15
N LYS A 81 3.07 -5.12 5.31
CA LYS A 81 3.59 -5.20 3.94
C LYS A 81 5.10 -5.00 3.92
N ILE A 82 5.81 -5.79 3.11
CA ILE A 82 7.26 -5.67 2.93
C ILE A 82 7.53 -4.78 1.73
N LEU A 83 8.10 -3.60 1.96
CA LEU A 83 8.45 -2.69 0.87
C LEU A 83 9.88 -2.94 0.39
N ASN A 84 10.06 -3.04 -0.92
CA ASN A 84 11.39 -3.24 -1.52
C ASN A 84 12.23 -1.97 -1.57
N ARG A 85 11.60 -0.80 -1.43
CA ARG A 85 12.22 0.51 -1.44
C ARG A 85 11.60 1.37 -0.33
N GLN A 86 12.35 2.37 0.14
CA GLN A 86 11.79 3.39 1.02
C GLN A 86 10.86 4.30 0.23
N ILE A 87 9.73 4.68 0.82
CA ILE A 87 8.71 5.49 0.15
C ILE A 87 8.35 6.67 1.03
N LYS A 88 8.36 7.87 0.45
CA LYS A 88 7.96 9.10 1.10
C LYS A 88 6.57 9.52 0.61
N ILE A 89 5.63 9.66 1.55
CA ILE A 89 4.23 9.97 1.27
C ILE A 89 3.87 11.31 1.92
N ALA A 90 3.37 12.26 1.14
CA ALA A 90 2.92 13.57 1.62
C ALA A 90 1.38 13.65 1.68
N VAL A 91 0.81 13.98 2.84
CA VAL A 91 -0.64 14.17 3.03
C VAL A 91 -0.91 15.59 3.53
N MET A 92 -1.35 16.45 2.61
CA MET A 92 -1.51 17.87 2.87
C MET A 92 -2.96 18.30 2.79
N GLY A 93 -3.47 18.96 3.83
CA GLY A 93 -4.89 19.32 3.91
C GLY A 93 -5.30 20.58 3.16
N CYS A 94 -4.36 21.35 2.62
CA CYS A 94 -4.66 22.60 1.91
C CYS A 94 -3.79 22.76 0.66
N VAL A 95 -4.24 23.60 -0.27
CA VAL A 95 -3.52 23.90 -1.52
C VAL A 95 -2.45 24.99 -1.41
N VAL A 96 -2.27 25.58 -0.22
CA VAL A 96 -1.34 26.71 -0.03
C VAL A 96 0.10 26.24 -0.10
N ASN A 97 0.51 25.43 0.89
CA ASN A 97 1.83 24.82 0.88
C ASN A 97 1.78 23.42 0.28
N GLY A 98 0.62 22.73 0.41
CA GLY A 98 0.49 21.31 0.12
C GLY A 98 1.06 20.80 -1.21
N PRO A 99 0.92 21.53 -2.34
CA PRO A 99 1.56 21.15 -3.59
C PRO A 99 3.09 21.08 -3.50
N GLY A 100 3.73 22.02 -2.80
CA GLY A 100 5.19 22.03 -2.65
C GLY A 100 5.69 20.82 -1.85
N GLU A 101 5.06 20.50 -0.71
CA GLU A 101 5.46 19.31 0.03
C GLU A 101 5.14 18.01 -0.71
N ALA A 102 4.03 17.97 -1.46
CA ALA A 102 3.66 16.81 -2.27
C ALA A 102 4.57 16.63 -3.50
N GLU A 103 5.13 17.70 -4.05
CA GLU A 103 6.10 17.65 -5.14
C GLU A 103 7.47 17.11 -4.68
N HIS A 104 7.78 17.18 -3.38
CA HIS A 104 9.00 16.64 -2.78
C HIS A 104 8.87 15.20 -2.23
N ALA A 105 7.75 14.54 -2.49
CA ALA A 105 7.46 13.18 -2.07
C ALA A 105 7.38 12.21 -3.28
N ASP A 106 7.52 10.92 -3.01
CA ASP A 106 7.29 9.89 -4.04
C ASP A 106 5.83 9.87 -4.44
N LEU A 107 4.95 9.96 -3.45
CA LEU A 107 3.50 10.03 -3.59
C LEU A 107 2.97 11.15 -2.72
N GLY A 108 1.96 11.87 -3.19
CA GLY A 108 1.41 12.96 -2.42
C GLY A 108 -0.02 13.33 -2.75
N VAL A 109 -0.69 13.96 -1.81
CA VAL A 109 -2.01 14.58 -1.98
C VAL A 109 -2.04 15.97 -1.36
N ALA A 110 -2.63 16.92 -2.08
CA ALA A 110 -2.98 18.24 -1.58
C ALA A 110 -4.49 18.47 -1.69
N CYS A 111 -5.16 18.60 -0.54
CA CYS A 111 -6.61 18.76 -0.48
C CYS A 111 -7.04 20.21 -0.72
N GLY A 112 -7.97 20.41 -1.64
CA GLY A 112 -8.67 21.67 -1.88
C GLY A 112 -10.15 21.55 -1.54
N LYS A 113 -10.90 22.63 -1.80
CA LYS A 113 -12.35 22.68 -1.58
C LYS A 113 -13.05 21.71 -2.54
N GLY A 114 -13.53 20.58 -2.01
CA GLY A 114 -14.23 19.53 -2.75
C GLY A 114 -13.34 18.65 -3.66
N LYS A 115 -12.19 19.16 -4.10
CA LYS A 115 -11.25 18.44 -4.97
C LYS A 115 -9.85 18.42 -4.40
N SER A 116 -9.15 17.31 -4.62
CA SER A 116 -7.77 17.08 -4.20
C SER A 116 -6.89 16.81 -5.42
N MET A 117 -5.64 17.26 -5.33
CA MET A 117 -4.63 17.03 -6.36
C MET A 117 -3.69 15.93 -5.91
N LEU A 118 -3.48 14.94 -6.77
CA LEU A 118 -2.55 13.83 -6.53
C LEU A 118 -1.21 14.07 -7.24
N PHE A 119 -0.16 13.58 -6.59
CA PHE A 119 1.23 13.73 -7.02
C PHE A 119 1.92 12.37 -7.03
N LYS A 120 2.75 12.15 -8.05
CA LYS A 120 3.64 10.99 -8.19
C LYS A 120 4.98 11.46 -8.72
N HIS A 121 6.08 11.15 -8.03
CA HIS A 121 7.43 11.58 -8.37
C HIS A 121 7.55 13.08 -8.64
N GLY A 122 6.95 13.88 -7.77
CA GLY A 122 6.95 15.33 -7.93
C GLY A 122 6.11 15.89 -9.08
N LYS A 123 5.32 15.06 -9.77
CA LYS A 123 4.45 15.49 -10.87
C LYS A 123 2.99 15.35 -10.50
N ARG A 124 2.20 16.34 -10.90
CA ARG A 124 0.73 16.33 -10.79
C ARG A 124 0.18 15.31 -11.78
N ILE A 125 -0.55 14.33 -11.27
CA ILE A 125 -1.10 13.24 -12.09
C ILE A 125 -2.58 13.47 -12.42
N LYS A 126 -3.39 13.82 -11.43
CA LYS A 126 -4.82 14.10 -11.62
C LYS A 126 -5.42 14.88 -10.46
N ILE A 127 -6.59 15.45 -10.72
CA ILE A 127 -7.47 16.07 -9.73
C ILE A 127 -8.68 15.17 -9.57
N ILE A 128 -9.01 14.83 -8.33
CA ILE A 128 -10.09 13.92 -7.95
C ILE A 128 -10.99 14.58 -6.89
N ASN A 129 -12.15 13.99 -6.62
CA ASN A 129 -12.96 14.44 -5.48
C ASN A 129 -12.30 14.00 -4.17
N ASN A 130 -12.56 14.74 -3.09
CA ASN A 130 -11.96 14.44 -1.78
C ASN A 130 -12.36 13.04 -1.25
N GLU A 131 -13.54 12.56 -1.63
CA GLU A 131 -14.06 11.24 -1.26
C GLU A 131 -13.24 10.09 -1.89
N ASP A 132 -12.64 10.33 -3.05
CA ASP A 132 -11.90 9.31 -3.80
C ASP A 132 -10.42 9.21 -3.38
N VAL A 133 -9.94 10.14 -2.54
CA VAL A 133 -8.51 10.30 -2.23
C VAL A 133 -7.87 9.03 -1.67
N ILE A 134 -8.52 8.37 -0.72
CA ILE A 134 -7.96 7.18 -0.07
C ILE A 134 -7.82 6.05 -1.07
N ASN A 135 -8.88 5.77 -1.84
CA ASN A 135 -8.90 4.70 -2.84
C ASN A 135 -7.82 4.93 -3.90
N GLU A 136 -7.70 6.16 -4.38
CA GLU A 136 -6.74 6.51 -5.41
C GLU A 136 -5.29 6.50 -4.90
N LEU A 137 -5.07 6.89 -3.65
CA LEU A 137 -3.75 6.79 -3.03
C LEU A 137 -3.32 5.34 -2.85
N PHE A 138 -4.24 4.42 -2.54
CA PHE A 138 -3.95 2.99 -2.47
C PHE A 138 -3.57 2.40 -3.83
N LEU A 139 -4.33 2.72 -4.88
CA LEU A 139 -3.98 2.31 -6.24
C LEU A 139 -2.59 2.79 -6.65
N LEU A 140 -2.25 4.04 -6.33
CA LEU A 140 -0.92 4.59 -6.60
C LEU A 140 0.17 3.91 -5.76
N LEU A 141 -0.10 3.59 -4.49
CA LEU A 141 0.82 2.87 -3.64
C LEU A 141 1.11 1.48 -4.19
N GLU A 142 0.09 0.74 -4.60
CA GLU A 142 0.23 -0.59 -5.19
C GLU A 142 1.01 -0.54 -6.50
N GLU A 143 0.68 0.40 -7.39
CA GLU A 143 1.40 0.62 -8.64
C GLU A 143 2.87 0.99 -8.39
N TYR A 144 3.14 1.83 -7.39
CA TYR A 144 4.49 2.32 -7.11
C TYR A 144 5.38 1.28 -6.40
N THR A 145 4.79 0.51 -5.49
CA THR A 145 5.49 -0.49 -4.68
C THR A 145 5.67 -1.82 -5.43
N GLY A 146 4.79 -2.11 -6.39
CA GLY A 146 4.70 -3.42 -7.02
C GLY A 146 4.29 -4.51 -6.03
N LEU A 147 3.61 -4.15 -4.93
CA LEU A 147 3.11 -5.09 -3.93
C LEU A 147 2.10 -6.03 -4.59
N GLN A 148 2.53 -7.28 -4.81
CA GLN A 148 1.61 -8.41 -4.96
C GLN A 148 1.25 -8.90 -3.56
N ASP A 149 -0.02 -9.22 -3.34
CA ASP A 149 -0.54 -9.68 -2.05
C ASP A 149 0.40 -10.69 -1.41
N THR A 150 1.00 -10.29 -0.28
CA THR A 150 1.62 -11.25 0.60
C THR A 150 0.47 -11.84 1.41
N PRO A 151 0.22 -13.16 1.37
CA PRO A 151 -0.81 -13.74 2.21
C PRO A 151 -0.45 -13.40 3.66
N VAL A 152 -1.31 -12.61 4.29
CA VAL A 152 -1.28 -12.41 5.73
C VAL A 152 -1.55 -13.79 6.32
N ILE A 153 -0.53 -14.40 6.92
CA ILE A 153 -0.74 -15.57 7.77
C ILE A 153 -1.49 -15.02 8.99
N GLN A 154 -2.82 -15.15 8.96
CA GLN A 154 -3.68 -14.99 10.13
C GLN A 154 -3.53 -16.21 11.03
#